data_AF-A0A969CC92-F1
#
_entry.id   AF-A0A969CC92-F1
#
_cell.length_a   1.000
_cell.length_b   1.000
_cell.length_c   1.000
_cell.angle_alpha   90.00
_cell.angle_beta   90.00
_cell.angle_gamma   90.00
#
_symmetry.space_group_name_H-M   'P 1'
#
loop_
_entity.id
_entity.type
_entity.pdbx_description
1 polymer ?
#
loop_
_entity_poly.entity_id
_entity_poly.type
_entity_poly.pdbx_seq_one_letter_code
_entity_poly.pdbx_strand_id
1 'polypeptide(L)'
;MTRQLSRQNAGDEPFYGKFWSQLKRFPGGLSEGAATAPSVSGPAAAAIVSAAIGCFVMMVSHHLGDTSKDINEMLWNLGSWIPGSKTGDKLWGDIGSYTGKETMLLVGWLVSWPILHLLWKNKQIKSRTIFFWMFALLVAATAMSWHPLFPYLPLT
;
A
#
# COMPACT_ATOMS: atom_id res chain seq x y z
N MET A 1 45.43 -20.94 -4.94
CA MET A 1 44.71 -22.05 -4.27
C MET A 1 43.48 -21.50 -3.56
N THR A 2 42.40 -21.23 -4.29
CA THR A 2 41.24 -20.48 -3.72
C THR A 2 39.90 -21.02 -4.25
N ARG A 3 39.83 -22.33 -4.52
CA ARG A 3 38.66 -22.98 -5.15
C ARG A 3 37.99 -24.06 -4.29
N GLN A 4 38.27 -24.11 -2.99
CA GLN A 4 37.78 -25.18 -2.11
C GLN A 4 36.87 -24.74 -0.94
N LEU A 5 36.64 -23.44 -0.70
CA LEU A 5 35.78 -23.01 0.42
C LEU A 5 34.27 -22.99 0.09
N SER A 6 33.86 -23.29 -1.14
CA SER A 6 32.45 -23.20 -1.55
C SER A 6 31.65 -24.50 -1.39
N ARG A 7 32.25 -25.59 -0.87
CA ARG A 7 31.64 -26.95 -0.94
C ARG A 7 31.31 -27.61 0.40
N GLN A 8 31.43 -26.92 1.53
CA GLN A 8 31.32 -27.56 2.86
C GLN A 8 30.03 -27.30 3.66
N ASN A 9 29.10 -26.44 3.20
CA ASN A 9 27.85 -26.15 3.93
C ASN A 9 26.57 -26.62 3.20
N ALA A 10 26.65 -27.73 2.45
CA ALA A 10 25.48 -28.36 1.85
C ALA A 10 24.77 -29.36 2.79
N GLY A 11 24.92 -29.20 4.11
CA GLY A 11 24.28 -30.00 5.14
C GLY A 11 23.53 -29.10 6.11
N ASP A 12 22.22 -29.30 6.22
CA ASP A 12 21.29 -28.63 7.13
C ASP A 12 21.09 -27.13 6.96
N GLU A 13 20.46 -26.76 5.84
CA GLU A 13 19.70 -25.52 5.80
C GLU A 13 18.60 -25.56 6.89
N PRO A 14 18.58 -24.57 7.80
CA PRO A 14 17.56 -24.49 8.84
C PRO A 14 16.16 -24.34 8.24
N PHE A 15 15.11 -24.72 8.97
CA PHE A 15 13.73 -24.74 8.47
C PHE A 15 13.30 -23.40 7.84
N TYR A 16 13.70 -22.27 8.43
CA TYR A 16 13.43 -20.95 7.87
C TYR A 16 14.15 -20.70 6.54
N GLY A 17 15.34 -21.26 6.33
CA GLY A 17 16.08 -21.20 5.06
C GLY A 17 15.37 -21.96 3.95
N LYS A 18 14.85 -23.15 4.25
CA LYS A 18 14.03 -23.97 3.34
C LYS A 18 12.70 -23.31 3.02
N PHE A 19 12.03 -22.75 4.04
CA PHE A 19 10.80 -21.99 3.86
C PHE A 19 11.03 -20.72 3.01
N TRP A 20 12.12 -19.99 3.28
CA TRP A 20 12.48 -18.79 2.53
C TRP A 20 12.89 -19.09 1.09
N SER A 21 13.61 -20.20 0.84
CA SER A 21 13.95 -20.62 -0.51
C SER A 21 12.72 -21.11 -1.28
N GLN A 22 11.77 -21.73 -0.60
CA GLN A 22 10.47 -22.09 -1.17
C GLN A 22 9.61 -20.86 -1.47
N LEU A 23 9.60 -19.85 -0.59
CA LEU A 23 8.89 -18.59 -0.80
C LEU A 23 9.51 -17.75 -1.93
N LYS A 24 10.83 -17.78 -2.08
CA LYS A 24 11.55 -17.13 -3.19
C LYS A 24 11.29 -17.77 -4.55
N ARG A 25 10.90 -19.04 -4.58
CA ARG A 25 10.45 -19.68 -5.82
C ARG A 25 9.07 -19.14 -6.13
N PHE A 26 9.02 -18.15 -7.03
CA PHE A 26 7.75 -17.70 -7.57
C PHE A 26 7.04 -18.93 -8.15
N PRO A 27 5.83 -19.28 -7.69
CA PRO A 27 5.16 -20.49 -8.12
C PRO A 27 4.87 -20.39 -9.62
N GLY A 28 5.37 -21.36 -10.39
CA GLY A 28 5.31 -21.35 -11.86
C GLY A 28 3.90 -21.09 -12.41
N GLY A 29 2.87 -21.58 -11.72
CA GLY A 29 1.47 -21.37 -12.10
C GLY A 29 0.99 -19.92 -12.01
N LEU A 30 1.60 -19.07 -11.17
CA LEU A 30 1.29 -17.63 -11.16
C LEU A 30 2.01 -16.88 -12.30
N SER A 31 3.17 -17.38 -12.75
CA SER A 31 3.92 -16.79 -13.88
C SER A 31 3.41 -17.25 -15.25
N GLU A 32 2.69 -18.37 -15.31
CA GLU A 32 2.15 -18.94 -16.55
C GLU A 32 1.06 -18.05 -17.17
N GLY A 33 0.45 -17.17 -16.36
CA GLY A 33 -0.63 -16.30 -16.81
C GLY A 33 -1.91 -17.08 -17.10
N ALA A 34 -2.96 -16.38 -17.52
CA ALA A 34 -4.20 -17.04 -17.92
C ALA A 34 -4.07 -17.65 -19.32
N ALA A 35 -4.48 -18.90 -19.50
CA ALA A 35 -4.47 -19.58 -20.80
C ALA A 35 -5.32 -18.87 -21.87
N THR A 36 -6.30 -18.06 -21.43
CA THR A 36 -7.12 -17.20 -22.28
C THR A 36 -7.21 -15.80 -21.69
N ALA A 37 -7.25 -14.78 -22.56
CA ALA A 37 -7.40 -13.41 -22.12
C ALA A 37 -8.77 -13.22 -21.42
N PRO A 38 -8.82 -12.55 -20.25
CA PRO A 38 -10.07 -12.26 -19.57
C PRO A 38 -11.04 -11.50 -20.48
N SER A 39 -12.29 -11.95 -20.52
CA SER A 39 -13.35 -11.32 -21.32
C SER A 39 -13.87 -10.00 -20.74
N VAL A 40 -13.41 -9.61 -19.55
CA VAL A 40 -13.70 -8.34 -18.86
C VAL A 40 -12.47 -7.82 -18.11
N SER A 41 -12.22 -6.51 -18.18
CA SER A 41 -11.13 -5.85 -17.44
C SER A 41 -11.56 -5.21 -16.11
N GLY A 42 -12.86 -5.16 -15.84
CA GLY A 42 -13.43 -4.46 -14.69
C GLY A 42 -12.90 -4.85 -13.32
N PRO A 43 -12.75 -6.15 -12.99
CA PRO A 43 -12.16 -6.56 -11.70
C PRO A 43 -10.72 -6.04 -11.50
N ALA A 44 -9.89 -6.10 -12.55
CA ALA A 44 -8.52 -5.58 -12.51
C ALA A 44 -8.51 -4.04 -12.42
N ALA A 45 -9.37 -3.37 -13.18
CA ALA A 45 -9.55 -1.91 -13.10
C ALA A 45 -9.95 -1.46 -11.70
N ALA A 46 -10.88 -2.17 -11.05
CA ALA A 46 -11.34 -1.88 -9.70
C ALA A 46 -10.20 -1.99 -8.68
N ALA A 47 -9.38 -3.04 -8.76
CA ALA A 47 -8.25 -3.25 -7.85
C ALA A 47 -7.15 -2.18 -8.01
N ILE A 48 -6.83 -1.79 -9.26
CA ILE A 48 -5.81 -0.78 -9.54
C ILE A 48 -6.27 0.60 -9.07
N VAL A 49 -7.49 0.99 -9.41
CA VAL A 49 -8.03 2.31 -9.04
C VAL A 49 -8.28 2.40 -7.54
N SER A 50 -8.76 1.34 -6.88
CA SER A 50 -8.94 1.33 -5.42
C SER A 50 -7.64 1.52 -4.65
N ALA A 51 -6.53 0.93 -5.12
CA ALA A 51 -5.22 1.13 -4.51
C ALA A 51 -4.81 2.61 -4.56
N ALA A 52 -5.02 3.27 -5.71
CA ALA A 52 -4.77 4.70 -5.86
C ALA A 52 -5.68 5.56 -4.96
N ILE A 53 -6.94 5.16 -4.77
CA ILE A 53 -7.87 5.81 -3.81
C ILE A 53 -7.33 5.69 -2.38
N GLY A 54 -6.86 4.51 -1.97
CA GLY A 54 -6.24 4.33 -0.65
C GLY A 54 -5.07 5.29 -0.42
N CYS A 55 -4.14 5.37 -1.37
CA CYS A 55 -3.01 6.31 -1.30
C CYS A 55 -3.47 7.77 -1.22
N PHE A 56 -4.50 8.15 -1.98
CA PHE A 56 -5.06 9.49 -1.95
C PHE A 56 -5.69 9.81 -0.58
N VAL A 57 -6.51 8.91 -0.03
CA VAL A 57 -7.15 9.06 1.29
C VAL A 57 -6.10 9.22 2.39
N MET A 58 -5.04 8.42 2.36
CA MET A 58 -3.90 8.56 3.28
C MET A 58 -3.34 9.98 3.29
N MET A 59 -3.12 10.56 2.10
CA MET A 59 -2.54 11.90 1.98
C MET A 59 -3.51 13.02 2.33
N VAL A 60 -4.82 12.83 2.10
CA VAL A 60 -5.83 13.72 2.66
C VAL A 60 -5.78 13.69 4.19
N SER A 61 -5.76 12.50 4.80
CA SER A 61 -5.65 12.35 6.26
C SER A 61 -4.34 12.94 6.80
N HIS A 62 -3.25 12.79 6.06
CA HIS A 62 -1.97 13.43 6.39
C HIS A 62 -2.14 14.95 6.46
N HIS A 63 -2.62 15.56 5.38
CA HIS A 63 -2.76 17.01 5.28
C HIS A 63 -3.69 17.58 6.37
N LEU A 64 -4.81 16.90 6.63
CA LEU A 64 -5.73 17.31 7.69
C LEU A 64 -5.14 17.17 9.09
N GLY A 65 -4.38 16.10 9.36
CA GLY A 65 -3.69 15.89 10.62
C GLY A 65 -2.60 16.94 10.88
N ASP A 66 -1.87 17.35 9.85
CA ASP A 66 -0.85 18.39 9.98
C ASP A 66 -1.47 19.78 10.20
N THR A 67 -2.72 19.98 9.75
CA THR A 67 -3.46 21.24 9.92
C THR A 67 -4.14 21.34 11.30
N SER A 68 -4.56 20.23 11.90
CA SER A 68 -5.31 20.22 13.18
C SER A 68 -4.80 19.15 14.15
N LYS A 69 -4.44 19.61 15.36
CA LYS A 69 -4.00 18.75 16.46
C LYS A 69 -5.07 17.72 16.86
N ASP A 70 -6.34 18.12 16.88
CA ASP A 70 -7.46 17.25 17.25
C ASP A 70 -7.64 16.13 16.22
N ILE A 71 -7.51 16.45 14.92
CA ILE A 71 -7.56 15.45 13.85
C ILE A 71 -6.36 14.52 13.93
N ASN A 72 -5.17 15.05 14.21
CA ASN A 72 -3.97 14.23 14.38
C ASN A 72 -4.10 13.25 15.56
N GLU A 73 -4.66 13.68 16.68
CA GLU A 73 -4.91 12.82 17.84
C GLU A 73 -5.98 11.76 17.55
N MET A 74 -7.06 12.13 16.86
CA MET A 74 -8.07 11.19 16.37
C MET A 74 -7.45 10.12 15.46
N LEU A 75 -6.62 10.52 14.49
CA LEU A 75 -5.91 9.60 13.60
C LEU A 75 -4.97 8.69 14.40
N TRP A 76 -4.21 9.24 15.34
CA TRP A 76 -3.32 8.45 16.17
C TRP A 76 -4.06 7.38 16.99
N ASN A 77 -5.23 7.75 17.55
CA ASN A 77 -6.09 6.80 18.24
C ASN A 77 -6.67 5.75 17.29
N LEU A 78 -7.02 6.13 16.06
CA LEU A 78 -7.50 5.21 15.04
C LEU A 78 -6.43 4.17 14.65
N GLY A 79 -5.15 4.56 14.65
CA GLY A 79 -4.01 3.70 14.33
C GLY A 79 -3.42 2.94 15.51
N SER A 80 -4.01 3.02 16.70
CA SER A 80 -3.42 2.45 17.93
C SER A 80 -3.33 0.92 17.92
N TRP A 81 -4.07 0.26 17.02
CA TRP A 81 -4.05 -1.19 16.83
C TRP A 81 -2.81 -1.67 16.09
N ILE A 82 -2.09 -0.77 15.39
CA ILE A 82 -0.85 -1.10 14.69
C ILE A 82 0.30 -1.15 15.72
N PRO A 83 1.01 -2.28 15.85
CA PRO A 83 2.17 -2.38 16.73
C PRO A 83 3.21 -1.31 16.36
N GLY A 84 3.75 -0.60 17.35
CA GLY A 84 4.64 0.55 17.09
C GLY A 84 3.95 1.92 17.16
N SER A 85 2.62 1.98 17.33
CA SER A 85 1.87 3.24 17.41
C SER A 85 2.00 3.98 18.74
N LYS A 86 2.15 3.28 19.88
CA LYS A 86 2.23 3.86 21.23
C LYS A 86 3.13 3.03 22.14
N THR A 87 4.33 2.72 21.67
CA THR A 87 5.22 1.76 22.36
C THR A 87 6.01 2.44 23.50
N GLY A 88 6.29 3.74 23.41
CA GLY A 88 7.09 4.46 24.41
C GLY A 88 8.56 4.02 24.49
N ASP A 89 8.97 3.02 23.70
CA ASP A 89 10.32 2.46 23.68
C ASP A 89 11.25 3.25 22.77
N LYS A 90 12.32 3.82 23.34
CA LYS A 90 13.37 4.53 22.62
C LYS A 90 14.12 3.67 21.59
N LEU A 91 14.12 2.34 21.77
CA LEU A 91 14.90 1.42 20.92
C LEU A 91 14.17 1.04 19.62
N TRP A 92 12.83 0.94 19.66
CA TRP A 92 11.99 0.54 18.53
C TRP A 92 11.27 1.72 17.88
N GLY A 93 11.31 2.89 18.51
CA GLY A 93 10.68 4.11 18.02
C GLY A 93 9.16 4.10 18.20
N ASP A 94 8.57 5.28 18.08
CA ASP A 94 7.14 5.48 18.00
C ASP A 94 6.80 6.01 16.60
N ILE A 95 5.99 5.26 15.85
CA ILE A 95 5.54 5.64 14.51
C ILE A 95 4.48 6.76 14.60
N GLY A 96 3.88 6.95 15.79
CA GLY A 96 2.99 8.05 16.11
C GLY A 96 1.70 8.02 15.30
N SER A 97 1.18 9.19 14.95
CA SER A 97 -0.08 9.35 14.21
C SER A 97 -0.02 8.82 12.77
N TYR A 98 1.17 8.49 12.26
CA TYR A 98 1.33 7.91 10.93
C TYR A 98 0.62 6.54 10.81
N THR A 99 0.54 5.77 11.89
CA THR A 99 -0.25 4.52 11.92
C THR A 99 -1.74 4.76 11.65
N GLY A 100 -2.26 5.91 12.08
CA GLY A 100 -3.60 6.38 11.77
C GLY A 100 -3.79 6.68 10.29
N LYS A 101 -2.80 7.36 9.70
CA LYS A 101 -2.78 7.69 8.26
C LYS A 101 -2.77 6.39 7.42
N GLU A 102 -1.99 5.39 7.80
CA GLU A 102 -2.00 4.06 7.16
C GLU A 102 -3.31 3.30 7.36
N THR A 103 -3.94 3.44 8.53
CA THR A 103 -5.28 2.87 8.76
C THR A 103 -6.31 3.48 7.80
N MET A 104 -6.25 4.79 7.57
CA MET A 104 -7.12 5.46 6.59
C MET A 104 -6.83 5.04 5.15
N LEU A 105 -5.58 4.77 4.79
CA LEU A 105 -5.22 4.12 3.51
C LEU A 105 -5.97 2.80 3.35
N LEU A 106 -5.84 1.93 4.35
CA LEU A 106 -6.42 0.59 4.35
C LEU A 106 -7.95 0.67 4.24
N VAL A 107 -8.59 1.54 5.02
CA VAL A 107 -10.05 1.76 4.95
C VAL A 107 -10.45 2.27 3.57
N GLY A 108 -9.75 3.28 3.03
CA GLY A 108 -10.03 3.83 1.71
C GLY A 108 -9.94 2.77 0.61
N TRP A 109 -8.91 1.93 0.66
CA TRP A 109 -8.74 0.81 -0.27
C TRP A 109 -9.83 -0.26 -0.10
N LEU A 110 -10.07 -0.73 1.13
CA LEU A 110 -11.04 -1.79 1.43
C LEU A 110 -12.49 -1.39 1.20
N VAL A 111 -12.84 -0.11 1.33
CA VAL A 111 -14.19 0.38 1.04
C VAL A 111 -14.36 0.64 -0.45
N SER A 112 -13.37 1.27 -1.10
CA SER A 112 -13.48 1.58 -2.53
C SER A 112 -13.45 0.33 -3.40
N TRP A 113 -12.61 -0.66 -3.07
CA TRP A 113 -12.48 -1.88 -3.86
C TRP A 113 -13.79 -2.67 -4.06
N PRO A 114 -14.57 -3.05 -3.03
CA PRO A 114 -15.82 -3.77 -3.22
C PRO A 114 -16.86 -2.92 -3.95
N ILE A 115 -16.92 -1.62 -3.70
CA ILE A 115 -17.82 -0.71 -4.43
C ILE A 115 -17.48 -0.74 -5.93
N LEU A 116 -16.22 -0.46 -6.29
CA LEU A 116 -15.77 -0.47 -7.68
C LEU A 116 -15.92 -1.87 -8.31
N HIS A 117 -15.61 -2.92 -7.55
CA HIS A 117 -15.76 -4.30 -8.01
C HIS A 117 -17.21 -4.61 -8.37
N LEU A 118 -18.17 -4.30 -7.50
CA LEU A 118 -19.59 -4.53 -7.78
C LEU A 118 -20.07 -3.74 -9.00
N LEU A 119 -19.61 -2.50 -9.16
CA LEU A 119 -19.98 -1.64 -10.28
C LEU A 119 -19.35 -2.07 -11.61
N TRP A 120 -18.13 -2.59 -11.59
CA TRP A 120 -17.34 -2.85 -12.80
C TRP A 120 -17.13 -4.32 -13.13
N LYS A 121 -17.47 -5.29 -12.26
CA LYS A 121 -17.16 -6.73 -12.44
C LYS A 121 -17.53 -7.32 -13.80
N ASN A 122 -18.60 -6.83 -14.43
CA ASN A 122 -19.09 -7.32 -15.73
C ASN A 122 -18.83 -6.33 -16.88
N LYS A 123 -17.94 -5.34 -16.69
CA LYS A 123 -17.68 -4.27 -17.66
C LYS A 123 -16.27 -4.38 -18.23
N GLN A 124 -16.15 -4.00 -19.49
CA GLN A 124 -14.87 -3.75 -20.15
C GLN A 124 -14.48 -2.28 -19.97
N ILE A 125 -13.56 -2.03 -19.05
CA ILE A 125 -13.02 -0.70 -18.78
C ILE A 125 -11.82 -0.47 -19.70
N LYS A 126 -11.88 0.63 -20.48
CA LYS A 126 -10.78 1.01 -21.37
C LYS A 126 -9.53 1.34 -20.56
N SER A 127 -8.37 0.86 -20.98
CA SER A 127 -7.08 1.09 -20.30
C SER A 127 -6.79 2.58 -20.06
N ARG A 128 -7.15 3.45 -21.02
CA ARG A 128 -7.02 4.91 -20.87
C ARG A 128 -7.72 5.44 -19.61
N THR A 129 -8.89 4.91 -19.29
CA THR A 129 -9.67 5.33 -18.11
C THR A 129 -9.01 4.86 -16.82
N ILE A 130 -8.50 3.62 -16.81
CA ILE A 130 -7.79 3.04 -15.65
C ILE A 130 -6.57 3.89 -15.33
N PHE A 131 -5.70 4.11 -16.33
CA PHE A 131 -4.47 4.87 -16.15
C PHE A 131 -4.74 6.33 -15.83
N PHE A 132 -5.72 6.96 -16.47
CA PHE A 132 -6.09 8.35 -16.17
C PHE A 132 -6.45 8.52 -14.69
N TRP A 133 -7.36 7.69 -14.15
CA TRP A 133 -7.76 7.80 -12.74
C TRP A 133 -6.66 7.41 -11.78
N MET A 134 -5.92 6.34 -12.07
CA MET A 134 -4.77 5.93 -11.26
C MET A 134 -3.73 7.06 -11.16
N PHE A 135 -3.29 7.62 -12.29
CA PHE A 135 -2.31 8.70 -12.29
C PHE A 135 -2.87 9.99 -11.68
N ALA A 136 -4.12 10.37 -11.97
CA ALA A 136 -4.73 11.56 -11.40
C ALA A 136 -4.74 11.49 -9.86
N LEU A 137 -5.15 10.36 -9.28
CA LEU A 137 -5.17 10.15 -7.84
C LEU A 137 -3.76 10.12 -7.24
N LEU A 138 -2.79 9.48 -7.89
CA LEU A 138 -1.41 9.42 -7.40
C LEU A 138 -0.71 10.78 -7.50
N VAL A 139 -0.93 11.54 -8.57
CA VAL A 139 -0.42 12.91 -8.73
C VAL A 139 -1.04 13.81 -7.67
N ALA A 140 -2.35 13.71 -7.44
CA ALA A 140 -3.02 14.47 -6.38
C ALA A 140 -2.48 14.09 -4.98
N ALA A 141 -2.29 12.80 -4.71
CA ALA A 141 -1.70 12.30 -3.46
C ALA A 141 -0.29 12.87 -3.26
N THR A 142 0.56 12.78 -4.30
CA THR A 142 1.93 13.29 -4.29
C THR A 142 1.97 14.81 -4.11
N ALA A 143 1.10 15.54 -4.81
CA ALA A 143 1.00 16.98 -4.69
C ALA A 143 0.70 17.37 -3.24
N MET A 144 -0.28 16.72 -2.60
CA MET A 144 -0.63 16.94 -1.18
C MET A 144 0.51 16.60 -0.21
N SER A 145 1.39 15.65 -0.55
CA SER A 145 2.58 15.35 0.25
C SER A 145 3.69 16.40 0.13
N TRP A 146 3.66 17.25 -0.91
CA TRP A 146 4.81 18.07 -1.26
C TRP A 146 4.77 19.46 -0.62
N HIS A 147 5.65 19.67 0.36
CA HIS A 147 5.80 20.92 1.13
C HIS A 147 5.93 22.24 0.32
N PRO A 148 6.58 22.34 -0.86
CA PRO A 148 6.69 23.58 -1.63
C PRO A 148 5.40 24.09 -2.26
N LEU A 149 4.35 23.26 -2.36
CA LEU A 149 3.01 23.70 -2.77
C LEU A 149 2.16 24.18 -1.58
N PHE A 150 2.49 23.73 -0.36
CA PHE A 150 1.78 24.03 0.88
C PHE A 150 2.53 24.88 1.94
N PRO A 151 3.60 25.68 1.67
CA PRO A 151 4.12 26.59 2.69
C PRO A 151 3.19 27.79 2.95
N TYR A 152 2.18 27.99 2.07
CA TYR A 152 1.39 29.22 1.97
C TYR A 152 -0.13 29.02 2.02
N LEU A 153 -0.59 27.88 2.54
CA LEU A 153 -1.97 27.76 3.01
C LEU A 153 -1.98 27.75 4.55
N PRO A 154 -1.63 28.87 5.22
CA PRO A 154 -2.03 29.03 6.61
C PRO A 154 -3.55 29.13 6.61
N LEU A 155 -4.22 28.01 6.87
CA LEU A 155 -5.62 28.04 7.28
C LEU A 155 -5.61 28.46 8.75
N THR A 156 -5.66 29.78 8.92
CA THR A 156 -5.92 30.50 10.18
C THR A 156 -7.08 29.91 10.95
#